data_AF-A0A7C2N6P7-F1
#
_entry.id   AF-A0A7C2N6P7-F1
#
_cell.length_a   1.000
_cell.length_b   1.000
_cell.length_c   1.000
_cell.angle_alpha   90.00
_cell.angle_beta   90.00
_cell.angle_gamma   90.00
#
_symmetry.space_group_name_H-M   'P 1'
#
loop_
_entity.id
_entity.type
_entity.pdbx_description
1 polymer ?
#
loop_
_entity_poly.entity_id
_entity_poly.type
_entity_poly.pdbx_seq_one_letter_code
_entity_poly.pdbx_strand_id
1 'polypeptide(L)'
;MSRQMIIRLDPEIKAKLSKLAKSEGKTVSQVIRELIQNYIQERDMGGYIDDLWLRMGNKLKTRGVKIADIEGAIRKARKAANESSN
;
A
#
# COMPACT_ATOMS: atom_id res chain seq x y z
N MET A 1 -14.13 -2.09 -4.11
CA MET A 1 -15.16 -1.05 -4.27
C MET A 1 -14.60 0.26 -3.74
N SER A 2 -14.58 1.34 -4.52
CA SER A 2 -14.21 2.66 -4.03
C SER A 2 -15.40 3.31 -3.34
N ARG A 3 -15.27 3.68 -2.05
CA ARG A 3 -16.26 4.52 -1.35
C ARG A 3 -16.00 5.99 -1.64
N GLN A 4 -17.06 6.78 -1.83
CA GLN A 4 -16.98 8.22 -2.06
C GLN A 4 -16.92 8.97 -0.73
N MET A 5 -16.08 10.00 -0.65
CA MET A 5 -15.97 10.90 0.50
C MET A 5 -16.25 12.33 0.03
N ILE A 6 -17.12 13.06 0.75
CA ILE A 6 -17.43 14.46 0.48
C ILE A 6 -16.75 15.31 1.55
N ILE A 7 -15.91 16.26 1.11
CA ILE A 7 -15.17 17.16 1.99
C ILE A 7 -15.63 18.59 1.73
N ARG A 8 -16.00 19.31 2.79
CA ARG A 8 -16.26 20.75 2.73
C ARG A 8 -14.94 21.49 2.94
N LEU A 9 -14.65 22.42 2.05
CA LEU A 9 -13.43 23.22 2.05
C LEU A 9 -13.82 24.67 1.78
N ASP A 10 -13.08 25.60 2.39
CA ASP A 10 -13.22 27.00 2.04
C ASP A 10 -12.91 27.22 0.55
N PRO A 11 -13.67 28.07 -0.16
CA PRO A 11 -13.51 28.28 -1.59
C PRO A 11 -12.08 28.68 -1.99
N GLU A 12 -11.42 29.49 -1.17
CA GLU A 12 -10.04 29.93 -1.39
C GLU A 12 -9.04 28.78 -1.30
N ILE A 13 -9.21 27.89 -0.31
CA ILE A 13 -8.36 26.71 -0.12
C ILE A 13 -8.54 25.76 -1.30
N LYS A 14 -9.79 25.52 -1.72
CA LYS A 14 -10.09 24.70 -2.89
C LYS A 14 -9.43 25.26 -4.16
N ALA A 15 -9.45 26.57 -4.35
CA ALA A 15 -8.83 27.22 -5.50
C ALA A 15 -7.30 27.04 -5.50
N LYS A 16 -6.64 27.27 -4.36
CA LYS A 16 -5.19 27.06 -4.20
C LYS A 16 -4.80 25.61 -4.44
N LEU A 17 -5.51 24.66 -3.83
CA LEU A 17 -5.28 23.22 -4.00
C LEU A 17 -5.44 22.78 -5.46
N SER A 18 -6.48 23.26 -6.14
CA SER A 18 -6.72 22.97 -7.55
C SER A 18 -5.59 23.49 -8.45
N LYS A 19 -5.06 24.68 -8.15
CA LYS A 19 -3.93 25.26 -8.90
C LYS A 19 -2.65 24.44 -8.71
N LEU A 20 -2.35 24.05 -7.47
CA LEU A 20 -1.17 23.23 -7.13
C LEU A 20 -1.26 21.83 -7.73
N ALA A 21 -2.41 21.16 -7.61
CA ALA A 21 -2.63 19.85 -8.19
C ALA A 21 -2.40 19.88 -9.72
N LYS A 22 -2.92 20.91 -10.40
CA LYS A 22 -2.71 21.10 -11.84
C LYS A 22 -1.25 21.31 -12.21
N SER A 23 -0.48 22.09 -11.44
CA SER A 23 0.96 22.26 -11.72
C SER A 23 1.76 20.97 -11.57
N GLU A 24 1.28 20.02 -10.76
CA GLU A 24 1.87 18.69 -10.60
C GLU A 24 1.31 17.65 -11.59
N GLY A 25 0.41 18.04 -12.50
CA GLY A 25 -0.26 17.10 -13.42
C GLY A 25 -1.25 16.15 -12.73
N LYS A 26 -1.64 16.45 -11.48
CA LYS A 26 -2.54 15.64 -10.66
C LYS A 26 -3.93 16.25 -10.57
N THR A 27 -4.92 15.39 -10.35
CA THR A 27 -6.25 15.82 -9.93
C THR A 27 -6.29 16.08 -8.43
N VAL A 28 -7.19 16.96 -7.98
CA VAL A 28 -7.42 17.22 -6.54
C VAL A 28 -7.69 15.92 -5.78
N SER A 29 -8.46 14.99 -6.38
CA SER A 29 -8.77 13.69 -5.78
C SER A 29 -7.54 12.79 -5.64
N GLN A 30 -6.57 12.85 -6.55
CA GLN A 30 -5.30 12.12 -6.42
C GLN A 30 -4.46 12.70 -5.28
N VAL A 31 -4.32 14.03 -5.22
CA VAL A 31 -3.56 14.69 -4.14
C VAL A 31 -4.16 14.37 -2.77
N ILE A 32 -5.47 14.48 -2.61
CA ILE A 32 -6.15 14.15 -1.34
C ILE A 32 -5.98 12.67 -0.99
N ARG A 33 -6.07 11.77 -1.98
CA ARG A 33 -5.86 10.34 -1.75
C ARG A 33 -4.45 10.05 -1.25
N GLU A 34 -3.44 10.62 -1.91
CA GLU A 34 -2.03 10.47 -1.53
C GLU A 34 -1.78 11.03 -0.13
N LEU A 35 -2.30 12.22 0.20
CA LEU A 35 -2.18 12.82 1.52
C LEU A 35 -2.77 11.92 2.62
N ILE A 36 -3.96 11.38 2.40
CA ILE A 36 -4.60 10.47 3.37
C ILE A 36 -3.81 9.16 3.48
N GLN A 37 -3.32 8.62 2.37
CA GLN A 37 -2.50 7.40 2.39
C GLN A 37 -1.21 7.61 3.18
N ASN A 38 -0.50 8.71 2.94
CA ASN A 38 0.72 9.03 3.65
C ASN A 38 0.45 9.26 5.15
N TYR A 39 -0.64 9.97 5.47
CA TYR A 39 -1.05 10.19 6.87
C TYR A 39 -1.33 8.88 7.62
N ILE A 40 -2.00 7.92 6.97
CA ILE A 40 -2.24 6.59 7.56
C ILE A 40 -0.93 5.82 7.66
N GLN A 41 -0.10 5.82 6.62
CA GLN A 41 1.18 5.11 6.63
C GLN A 41 2.11 5.62 7.73
N GLU A 42 2.18 6.93 7.96
CA GLU A 42 3.03 7.52 8.99
C GLU A 42 2.55 7.25 10.41
N ARG A 43 1.23 7.06 10.62
CA ARG A 43 0.62 6.98 11.97
C ARG A 43 0.15 5.60 12.37
N ASP A 44 -0.11 4.74 11.41
CA ASP A 44 -0.54 3.37 11.61
C ASP A 44 0.23 2.42 10.68
N MET A 45 1.56 2.47 10.79
CA MET A 45 2.44 1.52 10.12
C MET A 45 2.07 0.07 10.47
N GLY A 46 1.68 -0.19 11.71
CA GLY A 46 1.30 -1.52 12.18
C GLY A 46 0.07 -2.07 11.43
N GLY A 47 -1.05 -1.35 11.50
CA GLY A 47 -2.30 -1.76 10.86
C GLY A 47 -2.18 -1.86 9.34
N TYR A 48 -1.46 -0.94 8.70
CA TYR A 48 -1.23 -1.00 7.25
C TYR A 48 -0.42 -2.24 6.82
N ILE A 49 0.64 -2.56 7.57
CA ILE A 49 1.48 -3.73 7.31
C ILE A 49 0.70 -5.02 7.58
N ASP A 50 -0.09 -5.06 8.65
CA ASP A 50 -0.95 -6.22 8.97
C ASP A 50 -1.99 -6.47 7.87
N ASP A 51 -2.66 -5.41 7.38
CA ASP A 51 -3.61 -5.50 6.27
C ASP A 51 -2.93 -5.93 4.96
N LEU A 52 -1.69 -5.52 4.73
CA LEU A 52 -0.90 -5.98 3.59
C LEU A 52 -0.59 -7.48 3.71
N TRP A 53 -0.08 -7.94 4.86
CA TRP A 53 0.20 -9.35 5.13
C TRP A 53 -1.06 -10.21 5.00
N LEU A 54 -2.19 -9.72 5.51
CA LEU A 54 -3.46 -10.43 5.46
C LEU A 54 -3.97 -10.60 4.03
N ARG A 55 -3.87 -9.56 3.19
CA ARG A 55 -4.21 -9.65 1.76
C ARG A 55 -3.28 -10.60 1.00
N MET A 56 -1.99 -10.57 1.29
CA MET A 56 -1.03 -11.50 0.66
C MET A 56 -1.30 -12.94 1.09
N GLY A 57 -1.50 -13.19 2.38
CA GLY A 57 -1.86 -14.51 2.90
C GLY A 57 -3.14 -15.05 2.28
N ASN A 58 -4.16 -14.22 2.11
CA ASN A 58 -5.39 -14.61 1.44
C ASN A 58 -5.16 -14.98 -0.04
N LYS A 59 -4.34 -14.24 -0.77
CA LYS A 59 -3.97 -14.60 -2.17
C LYS A 59 -3.19 -15.92 -2.26
N LEU A 60 -2.35 -16.23 -1.29
CA LEU A 60 -1.61 -17.49 -1.25
C LEU A 60 -2.55 -18.66 -0.97
N LYS A 61 -3.46 -18.50 0.00
CA LYS A 61 -4.50 -19.50 0.31
C LYS A 61 -5.40 -19.77 -0.88
N THR A 62 -5.88 -18.75 -1.61
CA THR A 62 -6.72 -18.94 -2.79
C THR A 62 -6.00 -19.65 -3.94
N ARG A 63 -4.67 -19.55 -4.00
CA ARG A 63 -3.83 -20.29 -4.95
C ARG A 63 -3.47 -21.71 -4.48
N GLY A 64 -3.98 -22.14 -3.34
CA GLY A 64 -3.74 -23.48 -2.79
C GLY A 64 -2.35 -23.67 -2.19
N VAL A 65 -1.61 -22.60 -1.92
CA VAL A 65 -0.28 -22.66 -1.30
C VAL A 65 -0.42 -23.21 0.13
N LYS A 66 0.32 -24.28 0.43
CA LYS A 66 0.34 -24.95 1.72
C LYS A 66 1.57 -24.53 2.54
N ILE A 67 1.54 -24.82 3.83
CA ILE A 67 2.67 -24.59 4.74
C ILE A 67 3.95 -25.30 4.23
N ALA A 68 3.81 -26.53 3.73
CA ALA A 68 4.93 -27.29 3.16
C ALA A 68 5.60 -26.57 1.97
N ASP A 69 4.85 -25.84 1.14
CA ASP A 69 5.38 -25.08 0.01
C ASP A 69 6.22 -23.89 0.51
N ILE A 70 5.77 -23.24 1.58
CA ILE A 70 6.46 -22.13 2.23
C ILE A 70 7.78 -22.63 2.85
N GLU A 71 7.75 -23.72 3.60
CA GLU A 71 8.94 -24.33 4.18
C GLU A 71 9.95 -24.76 3.11
N GLY A 72 9.46 -25.28 1.98
CA GLY A 72 10.27 -25.60 0.81
C GLY A 72 10.95 -24.36 0.23
N ALA A 73 10.20 -23.26 0.05
CA ALA A 73 10.72 -22.00 -0.46
C ALA A 73 11.79 -21.39 0.47
N ILE A 74 11.57 -21.41 1.79
CA ILE A 74 12.53 -20.93 2.79
C ILE A 74 13.84 -21.72 2.73
N ARG A 75 13.76 -23.05 2.66
CA ARG A 75 14.96 -23.91 2.53
C ARG A 75 15.75 -23.59 1.27
N LYS A 76 15.08 -23.44 0.13
CA LYS A 76 15.72 -23.07 -1.14
C LYS A 76 16.41 -21.71 -1.06
N ALA A 77 15.74 -20.70 -0.51
CA ALA A 77 16.31 -19.35 -0.37
C ALA A 77 17.57 -19.35 0.52
N ARG A 78 17.54 -20.07 1.64
CA ARG A 78 18.70 -20.20 2.54
C ARG A 78 19.87 -20.92 1.87
N LYS A 79 19.59 -21.99 1.10
CA LYS A 79 20.64 -22.71 0.35
C LYS A 79 21.31 -21.82 -0.68
N ALA A 80 20.52 -21.07 -1.46
CA ALA A 80 21.03 -20.14 -2.46
C ALA A 80 21.90 -19.02 -1.83
N ALA A 81 21.51 -18.48 -0.68
CA ALA A 81 22.32 -17.47 0.02
C ALA A 81 23.68 -18.01 0.48
N ASN A 82 23.73 -19.26 0.95
CA ASN A 82 24.97 -19.91 1.39
C ASN A 82 25.88 -20.28 0.20
N GLU A 83 25.30 -20.68 -0.93
CA GLU A 83 26.04 -20.98 -2.17
C GLU A 83 26.61 -19.71 -2.84
N SER A 84 26.00 -18.55 -2.61
CA SER A 84 26.48 -17.25 -3.14
C SER A 84 27.57 -16.60 -2.29
N SER A 85 27.83 -17.14 -1.09
CA SER A 85 28.81 -16.61 -0.13
C SER A 85 30.11 -17.42 -0.07
N ASN A 86 30.28 -18.36 -1.02
CA ASN A 86 31.39 -19.32 -1.10
C ASN A 86 31.96 -19.31 -2.52
#